data_AF-A0A9Q3HD10-F1
#
_entry.id   AF-A0A9Q3HD10-F1
#
_cell.length_a   1.000
_cell.length_b   1.000
_cell.length_c   1.000
_cell.angle_alpha   90.00
_cell.angle_beta   90.00
_cell.angle_gamma   90.00
#
_symmetry.space_group_name_H-M   'P 1'
#
loop_
_entity.id
_entity.type
_entity.pdbx_description
1 polymer ?
#
loop_
_entity_poly.entity_id
_entity_poly.type
_entity_poly.pdbx_seq_one_letter_code
_entity_poly.pdbx_strand_id
1 'polypeptide(L)'
;MPQSTQKLSEINGPTTWDPKMQWPASSPDLNPIENVCKIMKSAIRNLHQPQTIAELQVVIKSAWDDVPRETLDDLLLSMQWRMEMVIAQSGGPTSY
;
A
#
# COMPACT_ATOMS: atom_id res chain seq x y z
N MET A 1 -27.83 -1.75 -9.66
CA MET A 1 -27.04 -1.31 -8.49
C MET A 1 -25.95 -0.38 -9.00
N PRO A 2 -25.91 0.91 -8.65
CA PRO A 2 -24.95 1.82 -9.26
C PRO A 2 -23.57 1.64 -8.62
N GLN A 3 -22.55 1.61 -9.48
CA GLN A 3 -21.16 1.30 -9.14
C GLN A 3 -20.48 2.45 -8.40
N SER A 4 -19.69 2.09 -7.37
CA SER A 4 -19.06 3.00 -6.39
C SER A 4 -17.94 3.91 -6.91
N THR A 5 -17.72 4.03 -8.21
CA THR A 5 -16.48 4.61 -8.76
C THR A 5 -16.65 5.91 -9.54
N GLN A 6 -17.87 6.45 -9.64
CA GLN A 6 -18.13 7.73 -10.34
C GLN A 6 -17.47 8.96 -9.66
N LYS A 7 -16.81 8.77 -8.51
CA LYS A 7 -16.29 9.85 -7.65
C LYS A 7 -14.79 10.10 -7.73
N LEU A 8 -14.04 9.33 -8.53
CA LEU A 8 -12.58 9.51 -8.69
C LEU A 8 -12.21 10.56 -9.75
N SER A 9 -13.13 10.92 -10.65
CA SER A 9 -12.92 12.01 -11.63
C SER A 9 -13.12 13.41 -11.05
N GLU A 10 -13.57 13.52 -9.80
CA GLU A 10 -13.95 14.79 -9.15
C GLU A 10 -12.96 15.26 -8.07
N ILE A 11 -11.88 14.52 -7.83
CA ILE A 11 -10.83 14.89 -6.86
C ILE A 11 -9.91 15.99 -7.42
N ASN A 12 -10.48 17.17 -7.66
CA ASN A 12 -9.78 18.45 -7.76
C ASN A 12 -9.92 19.21 -6.42
N GLY A 13 -9.47 18.58 -5.33
CA GLY A 13 -9.53 19.14 -3.97
C GLY A 13 -8.19 19.77 -3.52
N PRO A 14 -8.20 20.72 -2.56
CA PRO A 14 -7.03 21.47 -2.13
C PRO A 14 -5.94 20.56 -1.53
N THR A 15 -4.68 20.99 -1.68
CA THR A 15 -3.41 20.35 -1.24
C THR A 15 -3.24 20.22 0.29
N THR A 16 -4.33 20.00 1.03
CA THR A 16 -4.33 19.84 2.49
C THR A 16 -4.70 18.41 2.85
N TRP A 17 -3.87 17.77 3.68
CA TRP A 17 -4.09 16.42 4.21
C TRP A 17 -5.45 16.32 4.93
N ASP A 18 -6.42 15.65 4.31
CA ASP A 18 -7.69 15.28 4.94
C ASP A 18 -7.46 14.11 5.91
N PRO A 19 -7.77 14.24 7.22
CA PRO A 19 -7.67 13.13 8.18
C PRO A 19 -8.53 11.92 7.82
N LYS A 20 -9.47 12.04 6.87
CA LYS A 20 -10.22 10.93 6.26
C LYS A 20 -10.04 10.93 4.74
N MET A 21 -8.87 10.48 4.28
CA MET A 21 -8.66 10.14 2.88
C MET A 21 -9.76 9.16 2.41
N GLN A 22 -10.62 9.58 1.48
CA GLN A 22 -11.68 8.73 0.93
C GLN A 22 -11.04 7.60 0.13
N TRP A 23 -11.01 6.41 0.72
CA TRP A 23 -10.46 5.22 0.09
C TRP A 23 -11.52 4.46 -0.70
N PRO A 24 -11.29 4.14 -1.98
CA PRO A 24 -12.22 3.30 -2.73
C PRO A 24 -12.25 1.87 -2.15
N ALA A 25 -13.44 1.32 -1.99
CA ALA A 25 -13.61 -0.07 -1.55
C ALA A 25 -12.92 -1.03 -2.53
N SER A 26 -12.38 -2.13 -2.01
CA SER A 26 -11.72 -3.18 -2.81
C SER A 26 -10.50 -2.71 -3.63
N SER A 27 -9.78 -1.69 -3.18
CA SER A 27 -8.56 -1.20 -3.84
C SER A 27 -7.29 -1.45 -2.99
N PRO A 28 -6.85 -2.72 -2.83
CA PRO A 28 -5.58 -3.03 -2.16
C PRO A 28 -4.39 -2.48 -2.94
N ASP A 29 -4.49 -2.37 -4.27
CA ASP A 29 -3.47 -1.80 -5.17
C ASP A 29 -3.06 -0.39 -4.78
N LEU A 30 -4.00 0.37 -4.22
CA LEU A 30 -3.73 1.71 -3.77
C LEU A 30 -3.06 1.73 -2.39
N ASN A 31 -3.09 0.66 -1.59
CA ASN A 31 -2.72 0.76 -0.18
C ASN A 31 -1.20 0.61 -0.02
N PRO A 32 -0.45 1.68 0.31
CA PRO A 32 1.01 1.62 0.33
C PRO A 32 1.53 0.61 1.36
N ILE A 33 0.77 0.36 2.43
CA ILE A 33 1.19 -0.56 3.49
C ILE A 33 1.21 -2.02 3.02
N GLU A 34 0.40 -2.40 2.02
CA GLU A 34 0.38 -3.76 1.51
C GLU A 34 1.73 -4.15 0.89
N ASN A 35 2.39 -3.19 0.23
CA ASN A 35 3.72 -3.39 -0.33
C ASN A 35 4.78 -3.57 0.74
N VAL A 36 4.75 -2.72 1.78
CA VAL A 36 5.68 -2.84 2.91
C VAL A 36 5.48 -4.18 3.62
N CYS A 37 4.22 -4.56 3.86
CA CYS A 37 3.86 -5.87 4.40
C CYS A 37 4.37 -7.03 3.52
N LYS A 38 4.30 -6.91 2.19
CA LYS A 38 4.81 -7.93 1.25
C LYS A 38 6.34 -8.04 1.33
N ILE A 39 7.05 -6.92 1.39
CA ILE A 39 8.51 -6.86 1.57
C ILE A 39 8.90 -7.54 2.88
N MET A 40 8.28 -7.13 3.99
CA MET A 40 8.55 -7.70 5.31
C MET A 40 8.26 -9.20 5.34
N LYS A 41 7.09 -9.66 4.85
CA LYS A 41 6.77 -11.10 4.77
C LYS A 41 7.79 -11.87 3.95
N SER A 42 8.32 -11.27 2.87
CA SER A 42 9.37 -11.89 2.06
C SER A 42 10.69 -12.01 2.82
N ALA A 43 11.11 -10.95 3.50
CA ALA A 43 12.30 -10.97 4.36
C ALA A 43 12.18 -12.03 5.47
N ILE A 44 11.04 -12.06 6.16
CA ILE A 44 10.76 -13.03 7.23
C ILE A 44 10.79 -14.48 6.71
N ARG A 45 10.24 -14.75 5.52
CA ARG A 45 10.30 -16.09 4.90
C ARG A 45 11.71 -16.52 4.52
N ASN A 46 12.58 -15.58 4.19
CA ASN A 46 13.98 -15.85 3.86
C ASN A 46 14.86 -16.02 5.12
N LEU A 47 14.36 -15.57 6.28
CA LEU A 47 14.98 -15.77 7.58
C LEU A 47 14.51 -17.09 8.23
N HIS A 48 15.00 -17.36 9.43
CA HIS A 48 14.47 -18.44 10.27
C HIS A 48 12.98 -18.23 10.53
N GLN A 49 12.16 -19.26 10.28
CA GLN A 49 10.72 -19.17 10.47
C GLN A 49 10.39 -19.24 11.97
N PRO A 50 9.85 -18.15 12.56
CA PRO A 50 9.58 -18.10 14.00
C PRO A 50 8.55 -19.18 14.40
N GLN A 51 8.83 -19.88 15.50
CA GLN A 51 8.00 -20.96 16.04
C GLN A 51 7.15 -20.48 17.22
N THR A 52 7.49 -19.33 17.81
CA THR A 52 6.75 -18.74 18.93
C THR A 52 6.28 -17.32 18.62
N ILE A 53 5.26 -16.85 19.36
CA ILE A 53 4.77 -15.47 19.25
C ILE A 53 5.87 -14.47 19.60
N ALA A 54 6.71 -14.78 20.59
CA ALA A 54 7.81 -13.91 21.00
C ALA A 54 8.86 -13.77 19.89
N GLU A 55 9.24 -14.88 19.25
CA GLU A 55 10.14 -14.84 18.09
C GLU A 55 9.52 -14.07 16.91
N LEU A 56 8.23 -14.27 16.65
CA LEU A 56 7.53 -13.56 15.59
C LEU A 56 7.55 -12.04 15.81
N GLN A 57 7.34 -11.57 17.04
CA GLN A 57 7.41 -10.14 17.37
C GLN A 57 8.82 -9.56 17.12
N VAL A 58 9.87 -10.29 17.51
CA VAL A 58 11.26 -9.88 17.29
C VAL A 58 11.56 -9.81 15.79
N VAL A 59 11.17 -10.83 15.04
CA VAL A 59 11.43 -10.94 13.60
C VAL A 59 10.66 -9.88 12.81
N ILE A 60 9.41 -9.58 13.18
CA ILE A 60 8.64 -8.49 12.57
C ILE A 60 9.31 -7.13 12.83
N LYS A 61 9.77 -6.88 14.06
CA LYS A 61 10.44 -5.63 14.40
C LYS A 61 11.75 -5.46 13.63
N SER A 62 12.58 -6.50 13.59
CA SER A 62 13.82 -6.50 12.78
C SER A 62 13.51 -6.25 11.31
N ALA A 63 12.55 -6.98 10.74
CA ALA A 63 12.17 -6.83 9.35
C ALA A 63 11.64 -5.42 9.01
N TRP A 64 11.02 -4.73 9.97
CA TRP A 64 10.62 -3.34 9.83
C TRP A 64 11.82 -2.38 9.87
N ASP A 65 12.69 -2.54 10.87
CA ASP A 65 13.89 -1.71 11.05
C ASP A 65 14.87 -1.86 9.88
N ASP A 66 14.86 -3.01 9.20
CA ASP A 66 15.68 -3.32 8.02
C ASP A 66 15.10 -2.77 6.70
N VAL A 67 13.86 -2.25 6.66
CA VAL A 67 13.31 -1.64 5.44
C VAL A 67 14.03 -0.32 5.18
N PRO A 68 14.74 -0.18 4.03
CA PRO A 68 15.40 1.08 3.70
C PRO A 68 14.38 2.22 3.55
N ARG A 69 14.74 3.41 4.01
CA ARG A 69 13.92 4.61 3.82
C ARG A 69 13.66 4.89 2.34
N GLU A 70 14.66 4.67 1.49
CA GLU A 70 14.55 4.79 0.03
C GLU A 70 13.41 3.94 -0.54
N THR A 71 13.25 2.71 -0.05
CA THR A 71 12.13 1.83 -0.43
C THR A 71 10.78 2.45 -0.05
N LEU A 72 10.67 3.08 1.12
CA LEU A 72 9.44 3.75 1.54
C LEU A 72 9.15 4.96 0.66
N ASP A 73 10.17 5.75 0.34
CA ASP A 73 10.05 6.93 -0.52
C ASP A 73 9.63 6.52 -1.94
N ASP A 74 10.22 5.48 -2.52
CA ASP A 74 9.84 4.94 -3.83
C ASP A 74 8.39 4.41 -3.84
N LEU A 75 7.96 3.75 -2.77
CA LEU A 75 6.58 3.29 -2.64
C LEU A 75 5.59 4.46 -2.58
N LEU A 76 5.94 5.54 -1.90
CA LEU A 76 5.14 6.76 -1.86
C LEU A 76 5.11 7.46 -3.23
N LEU A 77 6.25 7.56 -3.91
CA LEU A 77 6.32 8.14 -5.26
C LEU A 77 5.51 7.33 -6.28
N SER A 78 5.52 6.00 -6.17
CA SER A 78 4.72 5.12 -7.04
C SER A 78 3.21 5.25 -6.86
N MET A 79 2.74 5.83 -5.75
CA MET A 79 1.30 6.02 -5.51
C MET A 79 0.66 6.92 -6.55
N GLN A 80 1.34 8.00 -6.94
CA GLN A 80 0.88 8.92 -7.97
C GLN A 80 0.57 8.16 -9.26
N TRP A 81 1.53 7.36 -9.71
CA TRP A 81 1.43 6.56 -10.93
C TRP A 81 0.34 5.49 -10.84
N ARG A 82 0.20 4.82 -9.68
CA ARG A 82 -0.88 3.84 -9.46
C ARG A 82 -2.27 4.46 -9.53
N MET A 83 -2.44 5.66 -8.97
CA MET A 83 -3.71 6.39 -9.07
C MET A 83 -4.05 6.72 -10.53
N GLU A 84 -3.06 7.15 -11.31
CA GLU A 84 -3.23 7.38 -12.75
C GLU A 84 -3.64 6.11 -13.50
N MET A 85 -3.04 4.96 -13.17
CA MET A 85 -3.40 3.67 -13.75
C MET A 85 -4.83 3.24 -13.41
N VAL A 86 -5.28 3.46 -12.17
CA VAL A 86 -6.68 3.20 -11.77
C VAL A 86 -7.64 4.08 -12.57
N ILE A 87 -7.32 5.37 -12.73
CA ILE A 87 -8.13 6.32 -13.52
C ILE A 87 -8.18 5.88 -14.99
N ALA A 88 -7.03 5.56 -15.59
CA ALA A 88 -6.93 5.11 -16.98
C ALA A 88 -7.75 3.82 -17.23
N GLN A 89 -7.84 2.95 -16.23
CA GLN A 89 -8.63 1.72 -16.28
C GLN A 89 -10.07 1.88 -15.79
N SER A 90 -10.53 3.12 -15.58
CA SER A 90 -11.90 3.41 -15.11
C SER A 90 -12.27 2.68 -13.81
N GLY A 91 -11.31 2.51 -12.90
CA GLY A 91 -11.49 1.76 -11.65
C GLY A 91 -11.23 0.25 -11.76
N GLY A 92 -10.75 -0.24 -12.91
CA GLY A 92 -10.31 -1.62 -13.09
C GLY A 92 -9.00 -1.97 -12.36
N PRO A 93 -8.67 -3.26 -12.22
CA PRO A 93 -7.46 -3.72 -11.54
C PRO A 93 -6.19 -3.17 -12.17
N THR A 94 -5.20 -2.79 -11.37
CA THR A 94 -3.89 -2.39 -11.92
C THR A 94 -2.98 -3.61 -12.10
N SER A 95 -1.98 -3.51 -12.99
CA SER A 95 -0.95 -4.55 -13.15
C SER A 95 0.14 -4.46 -12.07
N TYR A 96 -0.14 -3.74 -10.98
CA TYR A 96 0.80 -3.45 -9.91
C TYR A 96 0.89 -4.61 -8.90
#